data_AF-D4XTX7-F1
#
_entry.id   AF-D4XTX7-F1
#
_cell.length_a   1.000
_cell.length_b   1.000
_cell.length_c   1.000
_cell.angle_alpha   90.00
_cell.angle_beta   90.00
_cell.angle_gamma   90.00
#
_symmetry.space_group_name_H-M   'P 1'
#
loop_
_entity.id
_entity.type
_entity.pdbx_description
1 polymer ?
#
loop_
_entity_poly.entity_id
_entity_poly.type
_entity_poly.pdbx_seq_one_letter_code
_entity_poly.pdbx_strand_id
1 'polypeptide(L)'
;MTFRYDINSLRAIAVLAVVFFHFNPEWLSGGFAGVDVFFVISGFLMTSILFNEMEKNTFNIFKFYIARANRIIPVLTAMAAVLLVFGWFYLLPTDYKDLGRQVEKSSLFTSNI
;
A
#
# COMPACT_ATOMS: atom_id res chain seq x y z
N MET A 1 -2.40 20.32 -7.31
CA MET A 1 -1.08 19.78 -6.94
C MET A 1 -0.51 19.09 -8.17
N THR A 2 0.68 19.49 -8.61
CA THR A 2 1.40 18.80 -9.69
C THR A 2 1.79 17.40 -9.22
N PHE A 3 1.62 16.39 -10.08
CA PHE A 3 1.99 15.02 -9.74
C PHE A 3 3.52 14.91 -9.62
N ARG A 4 4.00 14.55 -8.43
CA ARG A 4 5.43 14.43 -8.12
C ARG A 4 5.98 13.08 -8.57
N TYR A 5 6.41 13.00 -9.82
CA TYR A 5 6.97 11.78 -10.40
C TYR A 5 8.22 11.31 -9.65
N ASP A 6 9.08 12.24 -9.23
CA ASP A 6 10.27 12.00 -8.42
C ASP A 6 9.98 11.16 -7.16
N ILE A 7 9.05 11.62 -6.33
CA ILE A 7 8.68 10.95 -5.07
C ILE A 7 8.01 9.60 -5.32
N ASN A 8 7.13 9.54 -6.32
CA ASN A 8 6.43 8.29 -6.62
C ASN A 8 7.37 7.23 -7.18
N SER A 9 8.37 7.60 -7.99
CA SER A 9 9.41 6.68 -8.47
C SER A 9 10.28 6.17 -7.33
N LEU A 10 10.67 7.02 -6.38
CA LEU A 10 11.42 6.58 -5.19
C LEU A 10 10.62 5.57 -4.35
N ARG A 11 9.31 5.81 -4.17
CA ARG A 11 8.42 4.85 -3.50
C ARG A 11 8.32 3.53 -4.27
N ALA A 12 8.26 3.57 -5.60
CA ALA A 12 8.23 2.37 -6.42
C ALA A 12 9.52 1.54 -6.29
N ILE A 13 10.69 2.21 -6.32
CA ILE A 13 11.99 1.55 -6.11
C ILE A 13 12.05 0.91 -4.73
N ALA A 14 11.57 1.60 -3.70
CA ALA A 14 11.54 1.07 -2.34
C ALA A 14 10.69 -0.22 -2.23
N VAL A 15 9.51 -0.23 -2.87
CA VAL A 15 8.67 -1.45 -2.93
C VAL A 15 9.36 -2.57 -3.71
N LEU A 16 9.99 -2.27 -4.85
CA LEU A 16 10.70 -3.29 -5.63
C LEU A 16 11.85 -3.92 -4.84
N ALA A 17 12.59 -3.13 -4.07
CA ALA A 17 13.64 -3.63 -3.19
C ALA A 17 13.09 -4.64 -2.16
N VAL A 18 11.94 -4.33 -1.55
CA VAL A 18 11.27 -5.23 -0.59
C VAL A 18 10.79 -6.51 -1.27
N VAL A 19 10.21 -6.39 -2.47
CA VAL A 19 9.75 -7.55 -3.25
C VAL A 19 10.91 -8.48 -3.58
N PHE A 20 12.02 -7.96 -4.11
CA PHE A 20 13.19 -8.78 -4.44
C PHE A 20 13.81 -9.45 -3.22
N PHE A 21 13.87 -8.74 -2.09
CA PHE A 21 14.33 -9.31 -0.82
C PHE A 21 13.51 -10.53 -0.38
N HIS A 22 12.18 -10.50 -0.57
CA HIS A 22 11.31 -11.63 -0.23
C HIS A 22 11.41 -12.82 -1.20
N PHE A 23 11.79 -12.59 -2.46
CA PHE A 23 12.04 -13.68 -3.42
C PHE A 23 13.34 -14.43 -3.11
N ASN A 24 14.43 -13.69 -2.92
CA ASN A 24 15.70 -14.24 -2.48
C ASN A 24 16.50 -13.17 -1.72
N PRO A 25 16.71 -13.35 -0.41
CA PRO A 25 17.47 -12.40 0.40
C PRO A 25 18.92 -12.19 -0.08
N GLU A 26 19.54 -13.14 -0.79
CA GLU A 26 20.91 -12.99 -1.28
C GLU A 26 21.03 -11.99 -2.44
N TRP A 27 19.97 -11.80 -3.24
CA TRP A 27 20.00 -10.85 -4.37
C TRP A 27 20.11 -9.40 -3.89
N LEU A 28 19.47 -9.09 -2.78
CA LEU A 28 19.44 -7.75 -2.22
C LEU A 28 19.26 -7.82 -0.70
N SER A 29 20.32 -8.19 0.02
CA SER A 29 20.29 -8.41 1.48
C SER A 29 19.85 -7.18 2.28
N GLY A 30 20.04 -5.97 1.74
CA GLY A 30 19.56 -4.71 2.31
C GLY A 30 18.14 -4.29 1.88
N GLY A 31 17.43 -5.11 1.09
CA GLY A 31 16.15 -4.73 0.48
C GLY A 31 15.02 -4.50 1.49
N PHE A 32 15.13 -5.05 2.70
CA PHE A 32 14.20 -4.78 3.81
C PHE A 32 14.14 -3.29 4.19
N ALA A 33 15.23 -2.54 4.03
CA ALA A 33 15.27 -1.09 4.30
C ALA A 33 14.32 -0.30 3.38
N GLY A 34 13.88 -0.90 2.27
CA GLY A 34 12.84 -0.33 1.41
C GLY A 34 11.52 -0.08 2.15
N VAL A 35 11.20 -0.85 3.20
CA VAL A 35 10.03 -0.61 4.05
C VAL A 35 10.13 0.75 4.73
N ASP A 36 11.25 1.01 5.40
CA ASP A 36 11.50 2.26 6.13
C ASP A 36 11.51 3.46 5.17
N VAL A 37 12.22 3.33 4.05
CA VAL A 37 12.29 4.39 3.02
C VAL A 37 10.89 4.72 2.49
N PHE A 38 10.08 3.70 2.18
CA PHE A 38 8.73 3.90 1.68
C PHE A 38 7.84 4.65 2.69
N PHE A 39 7.90 4.26 3.97
CA PHE A 39 7.11 4.90 5.02
C PHE A 39 7.57 6.32 5.33
N VAL A 40 8.88 6.58 5.40
CA VAL A 40 9.42 7.93 5.63
C VAL A 40 9.00 8.88 4.51
N ILE A 41 9.18 8.47 3.25
CA ILE A 41 8.79 9.30 2.08
C ILE A 41 7.27 9.54 2.06
N SER A 42 6.48 8.50 2.35
CA SER A 42 5.02 8.64 2.41
C SER A 42 4.60 9.57 3.54
N GLY A 43 5.23 9.48 4.72
CA GLY A 43 5.00 10.37 5.85
C GLY A 43 5.32 11.82 5.51
N PHE A 44 6.49 12.09 4.93
CA PHE A 44 6.88 13.42 4.46
C PHE A 44 5.85 14.02 3.50
N LEU A 45 5.38 13.26 2.50
CA LEU A 45 4.39 13.73 1.54
C LEU A 45 3.05 14.05 2.20
N MET A 46 2.56 13.17 3.07
CA MET A 46 1.27 13.37 3.74
C MET A 46 1.32 14.57 4.68
N THR A 47 2.40 14.72 5.44
CA THR A 47 2.62 15.88 6.31
C THR A 47 2.74 17.17 5.50
N SER A 48 3.46 17.17 4.37
CA SER A 48 3.54 18.34 3.49
C SER A 48 2.18 18.77 2.93
N ILE A 49 1.31 17.81 2.57
CA ILE A 49 -0.07 18.10 2.15
C ILE A 49 -0.85 18.76 3.29
N LEU A 50 -0.77 18.19 4.49
CA LEU A 50 -1.46 18.72 5.68
C LEU A 50 -1.02 20.15 6.00
N PHE A 51 0.28 20.40 6.09
CA PHE A 51 0.81 21.74 6.37
C PHE A 51 0.36 22.79 5.34
N ASN A 52 0.41 22.44 4.05
CA ASN A 52 -0.02 23.33 2.97
C ASN A 52 -1.53 23.66 3.06
N GLU A 53 -2.38 22.69 3.41
CA GLU A 53 -3.81 22.93 3.63
C GLU A 53 -4.09 23.76 4.88
N MET A 54 -3.29 23.57 5.94
CA MET A 54 -3.37 24.34 7.19
C MET A 54 -2.95 25.79 6.99
N GLU A 55 -1.84 26.06 6.29
CA GLU A 55 -1.40 27.42 5.96
C GLU A 55 -2.46 28.19 5.16
N LYS A 56 -3.23 27.48 4.33
CA LYS A 56 -4.33 28.05 3.55
C LYS A 56 -5.66 28.15 4.32
N ASN A 57 -5.72 27.71 5.58
CA ASN A 57 -6.95 27.60 6.37
C ASN A 57 -8.06 26.76 5.68
N THR A 58 -7.67 25.83 4.82
CA THR A 58 -8.60 24.95 4.07
C THR A 58 -8.61 23.52 4.56
N PHE A 59 -7.88 23.23 5.65
CA PHE A 59 -7.71 21.88 6.16
C PHE A 59 -9.05 21.28 6.63
N ASN A 60 -9.35 20.08 6.14
CA ASN A 60 -10.49 19.29 6.56
C ASN A 60 -10.09 17.83 6.70
N ILE A 61 -10.17 17.32 7.93
CA ILE A 61 -9.76 15.94 8.26
C ILE A 61 -10.57 14.88 7.50
N PHE A 62 -11.87 15.09 7.31
CA PHE A 62 -12.72 14.17 6.55
C PHE A 62 -12.32 14.15 5.07
N LYS A 63 -12.09 15.32 4.48
CA LYS A 63 -11.62 15.43 3.09
C LYS A 63 -10.28 14.71 2.89
N PHE A 64 -9.37 14.83 3.85
CA PHE A 64 -8.09 14.13 3.85
C PHE A 64 -8.28 12.60 3.88
N TYR A 65 -9.09 12.07 4.80
CA TYR A 65 -9.34 10.62 4.86
C TYR A 65 -10.11 10.09 3.65
N ILE A 66 -11.09 10.84 3.13
CA ILE A 66 -11.83 10.48 1.91
C ILE A 66 -10.89 10.41 0.71
N ALA A 67 -9.99 11.39 0.54
CA ALA A 67 -9.01 11.36 -0.55
C ALA A 67 -8.09 10.13 -0.47
N ARG A 68 -7.71 9.70 0.75
CA ARG A 68 -6.95 8.47 0.96
C ARG A 68 -7.78 7.22 0.67
N ALA A 69 -9.01 7.17 1.15
CA ALA A 69 -9.94 6.06 0.92
C ALA A 69 -10.17 5.84 -0.58
N ASN A 70 -10.45 6.91 -1.32
CA ASN A 70 -10.64 6.88 -2.78
C ASN A 70 -9.38 6.46 -3.55
N ARG A 71 -8.19 6.52 -2.93
CA ARG A 71 -6.94 6.06 -3.54
C ARG A 71 -6.61 4.61 -3.18
N ILE A 72 -6.83 4.19 -1.93
CA ILE A 72 -6.39 2.89 -1.41
C ILE A 72 -7.45 1.80 -1.62
N ILE A 73 -8.72 2.09 -1.29
CA ILE A 73 -9.80 1.11 -1.30
C ILE A 73 -10.03 0.52 -2.70
N PRO A 74 -10.12 1.31 -3.80
CA PRO A 74 -10.38 0.74 -5.11
C PRO A 74 -9.30 -0.25 -5.57
N VAL A 75 -8.02 0.06 -5.27
CA VAL A 75 -6.89 -0.80 -5.64
C VAL A 75 -6.89 -2.08 -4.80
N LEU A 76 -7.16 -1.97 -3.50
CA LEU A 76 -7.27 -3.14 -2.60
C LEU A 76 -8.43 -4.05 -3.03
N THR A 77 -9.61 -3.49 -3.28
CA THR A 77 -10.79 -4.24 -3.70
C THR A 77 -10.56 -4.91 -5.05
N ALA A 78 -9.96 -4.21 -6.03
CA ALA A 78 -9.63 -4.78 -7.32
C ALA A 78 -8.63 -5.95 -7.19
N MET A 79 -7.56 -5.77 -6.41
CA MET A 79 -6.59 -6.83 -6.13
C MET A 79 -7.25 -8.04 -5.45
N ALA A 80 -8.05 -7.82 -4.41
CA ALA A 80 -8.75 -8.88 -3.71
C ALA A 80 -9.73 -9.63 -4.62
N ALA A 81 -10.51 -8.91 -5.44
CA ALA A 81 -11.42 -9.52 -6.39
C ALA A 81 -10.67 -10.37 -7.42
N VAL A 82 -9.57 -9.86 -7.97
CA VAL A 82 -8.71 -10.62 -8.89
C VAL A 82 -8.19 -11.89 -8.19
N LEU A 83 -7.64 -11.78 -6.98
CA LEU A 83 -7.12 -12.94 -6.26
C LEU A 83 -8.21 -13.98 -5.94
N LEU A 84 -9.42 -13.55 -5.55
CA LEU A 84 -10.54 -14.47 -5.31
C LEU A 84 -10.99 -15.17 -6.59
N VAL A 85 -11.12 -14.43 -7.70
CA VAL A 85 -11.53 -15.01 -8.99
C VAL A 85 -10.47 -16.01 -9.47
N PHE A 86 -9.19 -15.64 -9.48
CA PHE A 86 -8.13 -16.55 -9.90
C PHE A 86 -7.93 -17.70 -8.92
N GLY A 87 -7.98 -17.43 -7.62
CA GLY A 87 -7.84 -18.43 -6.56
C GLY A 87 -8.85 -19.55 -6.69
N TRP A 88 -10.09 -19.25 -7.10
CA TRP A 88 -11.12 -20.25 -7.34
C TRP A 88 -10.73 -21.29 -8.40
N PHE A 89 -9.98 -20.89 -9.44
CA PHE A 89 -9.58 -21.78 -10.53
C PHE A 89 -8.25 -22.51 -10.27
N TYR A 90 -7.34 -21.92 -9.50
CA TYR A 90 -5.95 -22.40 -9.38
C TYR A 90 -5.57 -22.97 -8.01
N LEU A 91 -6.31 -22.65 -6.95
CA LEU A 91 -5.95 -23.06 -5.58
C LEU A 91 -6.71 -24.31 -5.13
N LEU A 92 -6.09 -25.10 -4.25
CA LEU A 92 -6.80 -26.16 -3.55
C LEU A 92 -7.84 -25.57 -2.58
N PRO A 93 -8.89 -26.33 -2.21
CA PRO A 93 -9.93 -25.84 -1.31
C PRO A 93 -9.42 -25.31 0.04
N THR A 94 -8.31 -25.88 0.55
CA THR A 94 -7.65 -25.40 1.77
C THR A 94 -7.03 -24.02 1.57
N ASP A 95 -6.25 -23.85 0.50
CA ASP A 95 -5.53 -22.62 0.20
C ASP A 95 -6.50 -21.49 -0.18
N TYR A 96 -7.60 -21.83 -0.85
CA TYR A 96 -8.67 -20.88 -1.15
C TYR A 96 -9.36 -20.37 0.12
N LYS A 97 -9.57 -21.23 1.12
CA LYS A 97 -10.11 -20.83 2.42
C LYS A 97 -9.15 -19.88 3.14
N ASP A 98 -7.85 -20.15 3.09
CA ASP A 98 -6.84 -19.28 3.69
C ASP A 98 -6.73 -17.94 2.96
N LEU A 99 -6.82 -17.93 1.63
CA LEU A 99 -6.93 -16.70 0.84
C LEU A 99 -8.15 -15.87 1.28
N GLY A 100 -9.31 -16.50 1.46
CA GLY A 100 -10.51 -15.83 1.95
C GLY A 100 -10.30 -15.13 3.30
N ARG A 101 -9.62 -15.81 4.24
CA ARG A 101 -9.27 -15.23 5.56
C ARG A 101 -8.27 -14.07 5.44
N GLN A 102 -7.30 -14.18 4.52
CA GLN A 102 -6.35 -13.10 4.27
C GLN A 102 -7.04 -11.86 3.66
N VAL A 103 -7.96 -12.06 2.72
CA VAL A 103 -8.77 -10.98 2.12
C VAL A 103 -9.66 -10.32 3.17
N GLU A 104 -10.31 -11.11 4.05
CA GLU A 104 -11.12 -10.60 5.16
C GLU A 104 -10.29 -9.71 6.11
N LYS A 105 -9.17 -10.25 6.62
CA LYS A 105 -8.25 -9.50 7.51
C LYS A 105 -7.70 -8.25 6.85
N SER A 106 -7.36 -8.33 5.56
CA SER A 106 -6.84 -7.18 4.80
C SER A 106 -7.91 -6.11 4.59
N SER A 107 -9.15 -6.51 4.31
CA SER A 107 -10.28 -5.57 4.11
C SER A 107 -10.65 -4.83 5.39
N LEU A 108 -10.53 -5.50 6.53
CA LEU A 108 -10.72 -4.90 7.86
C LEU A 108 -9.47 -4.15 8.37
N PHE A 109 -8.36 -4.15 7.61
CA PHE A 109 -7.07 -3.60 8.03
C PHE A 109 -6.53 -4.18 9.36
N THR A 110 -6.92 -5.42 9.70
CA THR A 110 -6.48 -6.15 10.89
C THR A 110 -5.39 -7.19 10.60
N SER A 111 -4.82 -7.18 9.39
CA SER A 111 -3.79 -8.15 9.00
C SER A 111 -2.49 -8.07 9.83
N ASN A 112 -2.27 -6.96 10.54
CA ASN A 112 -1.04 -6.70 11.29
C ASN A 112 -1.27 -6.52 12.80
N ILE A 113 -2.44 -6.94 13.29
CA ILE A 113 -2.86 -6.99 14.69
C ILE A 113 -3.03 -8.47 15.06
#